data_AF-A0A920PSC4-F1
#
_entry.id   AF-A0A920PSC4-F1
#
_cell.length_a   1.000
_cell.length_b   1.000
_cell.length_c   1.000
_cell.angle_alpha   90.00
_cell.angle_beta   90.00
_cell.angle_gamma   90.00
#
_symmetry.space_group_name_H-M   'P 1'
#
loop_
_entity.id
_entity.type
_entity.pdbx_description
1 polymer ?
#
loop_
_entity_poly.entity_id
_entity_poly.type
_entity_poly.pdbx_seq_one_letter_code
_entity_poly.pdbx_strand_id
1 'polypeptide(L)' 'MKIGFIGTGNMGNPMAANLIKAGHQLTVHDLRGRPPPTF' A
#
# COMPACT_ATOMS: atom_id res chain seq x y z
N MET A 1 -1.74 -5.39 -15.11
CA MET A 1 -0.97 -6.38 -14.30
C MET A 1 -1.45 -6.28 -12.85
N LYS A 2 -1.65 -7.40 -12.16
CA LYS A 2 -2.01 -7.43 -10.73
C LYS A 2 -0.73 -7.56 -9.91
N ILE A 3 -0.47 -6.60 -9.04
CA ILE A 3 0.73 -6.53 -8.20
C ILE A 3 0.33 -6.79 -6.75
N GLY A 4 0.88 -7.84 -6.15
CA GLY A 4 0.79 -8.06 -4.70
C GLY A 4 1.85 -7.21 -4.00
N PHE A 5 1.43 -6.34 -3.09
CA PHE A 5 2.30 -5.40 -2.39
C PHE A 5 2.24 -5.65 -0.89
N ILE A 6 3.37 -6.02 -0.29
CA ILE A 6 3.44 -6.35 1.13
C ILE A 6 4.20 -5.25 1.87
N GLY A 7 3.52 -4.58 2.80
CA GLY A 7 4.08 -3.54 3.68
C GLY A 7 3.83 -2.10 3.20
N THR A 8 2.96 -1.38 3.91
CA THR A 8 2.67 0.05 3.69
C THR A 8 3.32 0.94 4.75
N GLY A 9 4.64 0.88 4.82
CA GLY A 9 5.44 1.81 5.63
C GLY A 9 5.65 3.18 4.95
N ASN A 10 6.54 3.98 5.53
CA ASN A 10 6.93 5.30 4.99
C ASN A 10 7.40 5.26 3.53
N MET A 11 8.03 4.17 3.12
CA MET A 11 8.50 3.97 1.75
C MET A 11 7.50 3.20 0.89
N GLY A 12 6.65 2.37 1.50
CA GLY A 12 5.68 1.55 0.78
C GLY A 12 4.52 2.36 0.22
N ASN A 13 4.03 3.35 0.99
CA ASN A 13 2.96 4.24 0.56
C ASN A 13 3.26 5.03 -0.73
N PRO A 14 4.39 5.76 -0.86
CA PRO A 14 4.68 6.47 -2.10
C PRO A 14 4.91 5.53 -3.29
N MET A 15 5.44 4.33 -3.05
CA MET A 15 5.65 3.32 -4.10
C MET A 15 4.32 2.75 -4.61
N ALA A 16 3.41 2.38 -3.71
CA ALA A 16 2.06 1.94 -4.07
C ALA A 16 1.30 3.03 -4.83
N ALA A 17 1.42 4.30 -4.41
CA ALA A 17 0.80 5.43 -5.10
C ALA A 17 1.33 5.59 -6.54
N ASN A 18 2.63 5.43 -6.77
CA ASN A 18 3.22 5.52 -8.11
C ASN A 18 2.73 4.39 -9.02
N LEU A 19 2.64 3.17 -8.50
CA LEU A 19 2.14 2.01 -9.23
C LEU A 19 0.65 2.14 -9.60
N ILE A 20 -0.18 2.70 -8.70
CA ILE A 20 -1.58 3.04 -9.01
C ILE A 20 -1.64 4.11 -10.10
N LYS A 21 -0.83 5.18 -9.99
CA LYS A 21 -0.76 6.23 -11.01
C LYS A 21 -0.31 5.72 -12.38
N ALA A 22 0.55 4.70 -12.41
CA ALA A 22 0.97 4.02 -13.64
C ALA A 22 -0.11 3.09 -14.24
N GLY A 23 -1.30 2.98 -13.60
CA GLY A 23 -2.42 2.18 -14.09
C GLY A 23 -2.34 0.70 -13.70
N HIS A 24 -1.51 0.34 -12.72
CA HIS A 24 -1.45 -1.03 -12.22
C HIS A 24 -2.49 -1.28 -11.11
N GLN A 25 -3.09 -2.47 -11.12
CA GLN A 25 -3.96 -2.91 -10.03
C GLN A 25 -3.10 -3.49 -8.92
N LEU A 26 -3.23 -2.95 -7.71
CA LEU A 26 -2.45 -3.33 -6.54
C LEU A 26 -3.34 -3.99 -5.49
N THR A 27 -2.87 -5.10 -4.93
CA THR A 27 -3.43 -5.71 -3.72
C THR A 27 -2.42 -5.50 -2.60
N VAL A 28 -2.80 -4.71 -1.59
CA VAL A 28 -1.92 -4.34 -0.49
C VAL A 28 -2.20 -5.21 0.72
N HIS A 29 -1.15 -5.77 1.31
CA HIS A 29 -1.20 -6.51 2.57
C HIS A 29 -0.18 -5.92 3.56
N ASP A 30 -0.63 -5.41 4.69
CA ASP A 30 0.24 -4.89 5.74
C ASP A 30 0.04 -5.68 7.04
N LEU A 31 1.14 -6.12 7.64
CA LEU A 31 1.15 -6.78 8.94
C LEU A 31 0.97 -5.78 10.07
N ARG A 32 1.36 -4.52 9.85
CA ARG A 32 1.10 -3.41 10.78
C ARG A 32 -0.26 -2.82 10.40
N GLY A 33 -1.32 -3.44 10.91
CA GLY A 33 -2.65 -2.84 10.83
C GLY A 33 -2.58 -1.40 11.34
N ARG A 34 -3.08 -0.44 10.55
CA ARG A 34 -3.20 0.96 10.97
C ARG A 34 -3.76 0.95 12.40
N PRO A 35 -3.08 1.57 13.38
CA PRO A 35 -3.65 1.67 14.73
C PRO A 35 -5.03 2.31 14.60
N PRO A 36 -6.04 1.80 15.33
CA PRO A 36 -7.38 2.33 15.24
C PRO A 36 -7.32 3.85 15.43
N PRO A 37 -8.09 4.64 14.66
CA PRO A 37 -8.11 6.08 14.83
C PRO A 37 -8.45 6.39 16.29
N THR A 38 -7.48 6.95 17.02
CA THR A 38 -7.70 7.49 18.36
C THR A 38 -8.50 8.77 18.16
N PHE A 39 -9.81 8.68 18.39
CA PHE A 39 -10.70 9.82 18.57
C PHE A 39 -10.40 10.52 19.90
#